data_AF-A0A7V2UCV7-F1
#
_entry.id   AF-A0A7V2UCV7-F1
#
_cell.length_a   1.000
_cell.length_b   1.000
_cell.length_c   1.000
_cell.angle_alpha   90.00
_cell.angle_beta   90.00
_cell.angle_gamma   90.00
#
_symmetry.space_group_name_H-M   'P 1'
#
loop_
_entity.id
_entity.type
_entity.pdbx_description
1 polymer ?
#
loop_
_entity_poly.entity_id
_entity_poly.type
_entity_poly.pdbx_seq_one_letter_code
_entity_poly.pdbx_strand_id
1 'polypeptide(L)'
;MRRVWVMVFVAALAGPAAAVQVDVTITVDNAYGFGFGDANGITTYFGGIRNLTAADIFSGPPVLYTGPSLPPYTNPGVGPELYQLTLSALTDYVYIVTWSDEAVYQGALAGFQLPNGPLLSGTGAWRVFATGRDRDSNVEGDTLTAADVATIINPQILIANANAGGPGTSIGWVDEFGMLPNNTPGLGALALGAFNSPPGFQGIWTVQGISPNSRWMWYNEDPANISNPFVYGPEGPDGHKEFLIFRTSLREVLDSEIPEPASLTLVLGGVLALVQRRRARRALK
;
A
#
# COMPACT_ATOMS: atom_id res chain seq x y z
N MET A 1 12.91 56.36 31.40
CA MET A 1 13.45 54.98 31.55
C MET A 1 13.03 54.16 30.35
N ARG A 2 13.94 53.90 29.39
CA ARG A 2 13.65 53.11 28.18
C ARG A 2 14.02 51.65 28.45
N ARG A 3 13.03 50.76 28.41
CA ARG A 3 13.23 49.31 28.53
C ARG A 3 13.71 48.77 27.18
N VAL A 4 14.93 48.25 27.15
CA VAL A 4 15.48 47.52 26.01
C VAL A 4 15.05 46.06 26.16
N TRP A 5 14.31 45.55 25.19
CA TRP A 5 13.98 44.14 25.09
C TRP A 5 15.11 43.43 24.34
N VAL A 6 15.80 42.52 25.02
CA VAL A 6 16.74 41.59 24.39
C VAL A 6 15.93 40.41 23.87
N MET A 7 15.74 40.33 22.57
CA MET A 7 15.26 39.10 21.92
C MET A 7 16.41 38.11 21.85
N VAL A 8 16.29 36.98 22.56
CA VAL A 8 17.16 35.83 22.40
C VAL A 8 16.66 35.02 21.21
N PHE A 9 17.40 35.05 20.11
CA PHE A 9 17.20 34.12 19.00
C PHE A 9 17.78 32.77 19.39
N VAL A 10 16.92 31.79 19.66
CA VAL A 10 17.32 30.38 19.74
C VAL A 10 17.40 29.87 18.30
N ALA A 11 18.61 29.79 17.77
CA ALA A 11 18.86 29.08 16.52
C ALA A 11 18.78 27.58 16.78
N ALA A 12 17.69 26.94 16.36
CA ALA A 12 17.60 25.49 16.35
C ALA A 12 18.51 24.95 15.25
N LEU A 13 19.58 24.25 15.65
CA LEU A 13 20.42 23.49 14.73
C LEU A 13 19.62 22.27 14.25
N ALA A 14 19.10 22.33 13.03
CA ALA A 14 18.55 21.16 12.35
C ALA A 14 19.71 20.21 12.00
N GLY A 15 19.82 19.09 12.71
CA GLY A 15 20.71 18.00 12.31
C GLY A 15 20.22 17.36 11.00
N PRO A 16 21.09 16.65 10.25
CA PRO A 16 20.65 15.91 9.07
C PRO A 16 19.58 14.90 9.48
N ALA A 17 18.49 14.84 8.69
CA ALA A 17 17.45 13.82 8.88
C ALA A 17 18.10 12.44 8.80
N ALA A 18 17.87 11.60 9.82
CA ALA A 18 18.37 10.24 9.82
C ALA A 18 17.66 9.44 8.73
N ALA A 19 18.43 8.61 8.01
CA ALA A 19 17.87 7.70 7.03
C ALA A 19 16.88 6.72 7.70
N VAL A 20 15.83 6.38 6.97
CA VAL A 20 14.76 5.49 7.42
C VAL A 20 14.96 4.11 6.81
N GLN A 21 14.98 3.08 7.65
CA GLN A 21 14.97 1.69 7.21
C GLN A 21 13.54 1.22 6.98
N VAL A 22 13.30 0.58 5.84
CA VAL A 22 12.03 -0.05 5.48
C VAL A 22 12.30 -1.42 4.91
N ASP A 23 11.68 -2.45 5.48
CA ASP A 23 11.64 -3.77 4.86
C ASP A 23 10.31 -3.94 4.13
N VAL A 24 10.36 -4.41 2.88
CA VAL A 24 9.16 -4.65 2.08
C VAL A 24 9.16 -6.11 1.64
N THR A 25 8.14 -6.85 2.04
CA THR A 25 7.84 -8.16 1.44
C THR A 25 6.61 -8.00 0.58
N ILE A 26 6.74 -8.23 -0.73
CA ILE A 26 5.66 -8.01 -1.68
C ILE A 26 5.65 -9.16 -2.69
N THR A 27 4.48 -9.47 -3.20
CA THR A 27 4.30 -10.30 -4.38
C THR A 27 3.00 -9.92 -5.06
N VAL A 28 2.92 -10.22 -6.34
CA VAL A 28 1.74 -10.04 -7.17
C VAL A 28 1.67 -11.25 -8.07
N ASP A 29 0.49 -11.84 -8.20
CA ASP A 29 0.28 -12.84 -9.24
C ASP A 29 0.40 -12.12 -10.57
N ASN A 30 1.38 -12.52 -11.39
CA ASN A 30 1.93 -11.80 -12.56
C ASN A 30 3.00 -10.76 -12.25
N ALA A 31 2.75 -9.44 -12.36
CA ALA A 31 3.82 -8.47 -12.38
C ALA A 31 3.55 -7.19 -11.60
N TYR A 32 4.64 -6.59 -11.09
CA TYR A 32 4.54 -5.39 -10.28
C TYR A 32 5.79 -4.51 -10.26
N GLY A 33 5.58 -3.28 -9.82
CA GLY A 33 6.57 -2.50 -9.10
C GLY A 33 5.91 -1.73 -7.96
N PHE A 34 6.70 -1.02 -7.17
CA PHE A 34 6.18 -0.21 -6.08
C PHE A 34 7.08 1.00 -5.86
N GLY A 35 6.59 1.96 -5.09
CA GLY A 35 7.38 3.13 -4.80
C GLY A 35 6.83 4.01 -3.70
N PHE A 36 7.64 4.97 -3.34
CA PHE A 36 7.33 6.01 -2.36
C PHE A 36 7.26 7.34 -3.08
N GLY A 37 6.31 8.17 -2.67
CA GLY A 37 6.20 9.54 -3.16
C GLY A 37 5.18 10.36 -2.41
N ASP A 38 4.76 11.46 -3.02
CA ASP A 38 3.70 12.32 -2.51
C ASP A 38 2.42 12.10 -3.32
N ALA A 39 1.35 12.83 -2.98
CA ALA A 39 0.05 12.69 -3.64
C ALA A 39 0.11 12.81 -5.18
N ASN A 40 1.09 13.49 -5.74
CA ASN A 40 1.25 13.75 -7.17
C ASN A 40 2.01 12.65 -7.92
N GLY A 41 2.68 11.72 -7.23
CA GLY A 41 3.41 10.65 -7.91
C GLY A 41 4.52 10.00 -7.09
N ILE A 42 5.09 8.96 -7.70
CA ILE A 42 6.24 8.23 -7.20
C ILE A 42 7.51 9.04 -7.47
N THR A 43 8.37 9.15 -6.46
CA THR A 43 9.71 9.76 -6.57
C THR A 43 10.82 8.73 -6.46
N THR A 44 10.56 7.61 -5.76
CA THR A 44 11.48 6.49 -5.63
C THR A 44 10.75 5.20 -6.00
N TYR A 45 11.25 4.49 -7.02
CA TYR A 45 10.61 3.29 -7.58
C TYR A 45 11.52 2.06 -7.43
N PHE A 46 10.89 0.93 -7.15
CA PHE A 46 11.49 -0.38 -6.96
C PHE A 46 10.66 -1.45 -7.66
N GLY A 47 11.26 -2.61 -7.92
CA GLY A 47 10.61 -3.70 -8.64
C GLY A 47 10.73 -3.55 -10.16
N GLY A 48 9.62 -3.79 -10.87
CA GLY A 48 9.65 -4.17 -12.28
C GLY A 48 9.93 -5.66 -12.39
N ILE A 49 9.15 -6.45 -11.65
CA ILE A 49 9.31 -7.90 -11.52
C ILE A 49 8.08 -8.61 -12.07
N ARG A 50 8.33 -9.77 -12.67
CA ARG A 50 7.36 -10.68 -13.24
C ARG A 50 7.52 -12.05 -12.58
N ASN A 51 6.47 -12.48 -11.90
CA ASN A 51 6.20 -13.84 -11.48
C ASN A 51 5.53 -14.56 -12.66
N LEU A 52 6.24 -15.51 -13.25
CA LEU A 52 5.76 -16.26 -14.41
C LEU A 52 5.10 -17.58 -14.00
N THR A 53 5.34 -18.00 -12.76
CA THR A 53 4.78 -19.24 -12.22
C THR A 53 4.26 -19.04 -10.81
N ALA A 54 3.29 -19.85 -10.41
CA ALA A 54 2.85 -19.94 -9.01
C ALA A 54 4.01 -20.28 -8.05
N ALA A 55 5.05 -20.97 -8.53
CA ALA A 55 6.21 -21.30 -7.69
C ALA A 55 7.01 -20.07 -7.28
N ASP A 56 7.03 -19.03 -8.11
CA ASP A 56 7.69 -17.75 -7.82
C ASP A 56 7.02 -17.05 -6.62
N ILE A 57 5.77 -17.39 -6.31
CA ILE A 57 4.96 -16.73 -5.26
C ILE A 57 4.86 -17.61 -4.00
N PHE A 58 4.64 -18.91 -4.18
CA PHE A 58 4.12 -19.79 -3.11
C PHE A 58 5.10 -20.88 -2.63
N SER A 59 6.26 -21.08 -3.28
CA SER A 59 7.09 -22.28 -3.02
C SER A 59 8.15 -22.12 -1.93
N GLY A 60 8.27 -20.96 -1.27
CA GLY A 60 9.42 -20.70 -0.43
C GLY A 60 9.34 -19.42 0.40
N PRO A 61 10.36 -19.21 1.26
CA PRO A 61 10.47 -17.98 2.05
C PRO A 61 10.77 -16.77 1.17
N PRO A 62 10.60 -15.55 1.68
CA PRO A 62 10.98 -14.35 0.95
C PRO A 62 12.44 -14.37 0.50
N VAL A 63 12.70 -13.89 -0.71
CA VAL A 63 14.04 -13.81 -1.29
C VAL A 63 14.48 -12.36 -1.33
N LEU A 64 15.64 -12.07 -0.73
CA LEU A 64 16.23 -10.73 -0.77
C LEU A 64 16.53 -10.35 -2.21
N TYR A 65 15.82 -9.36 -2.71
CA TYR A 65 16.05 -8.79 -4.01
C TYR A 65 17.23 -7.82 -3.94
N THR A 66 18.35 -8.22 -4.54
CA THR A 66 19.60 -7.44 -4.61
C THR A 66 19.91 -6.97 -6.04
N GLY A 67 19.05 -7.31 -7.00
CA GLY A 67 19.31 -7.15 -8.43
C GLY A 67 18.94 -5.78 -8.99
N PRO A 68 19.50 -5.41 -10.15
CA PRO A 68 19.05 -4.24 -10.90
C PRO A 68 17.71 -4.53 -11.60
N SER A 69 16.94 -3.47 -11.85
CA SER A 69 15.76 -3.45 -12.75
C SER A 69 16.19 -3.62 -14.22
N LEU A 70 16.85 -4.73 -14.55
CA LEU A 70 17.29 -5.06 -15.89
C LEU A 70 16.74 -6.44 -16.31
N PRO A 71 16.61 -6.70 -17.62
CA PRO A 71 16.14 -7.98 -18.12
C PRO A 71 16.92 -9.15 -17.49
N PRO A 72 16.25 -10.28 -17.16
CA PRO A 72 14.93 -10.69 -17.65
C PRO A 72 13.71 -10.19 -16.85
N TYR A 73 13.89 -9.32 -15.83
CA TYR A 73 12.80 -8.81 -14.98
C TYR A 73 11.96 -9.89 -14.29
N THR A 74 12.50 -11.09 -14.10
CA THR A 74 11.81 -12.19 -13.44
C THR A 74 12.17 -12.26 -11.96
N ASN A 75 11.27 -12.80 -11.15
CA ASN A 75 11.58 -13.12 -9.76
C ASN A 75 12.81 -14.06 -9.72
N PRO A 76 13.88 -13.70 -8.97
CA PRO A 76 15.08 -14.53 -8.88
C PRO A 76 14.91 -15.77 -7.99
N GLY A 77 13.76 -15.95 -7.34
CA GLY A 77 13.51 -16.93 -6.29
C GLY A 77 12.22 -17.75 -6.47
N VAL A 78 11.90 -18.53 -5.45
CA VAL A 78 10.73 -19.43 -5.38
C VAL A 78 9.72 -18.96 -4.32
N GLY A 79 9.61 -17.66 -4.10
CA GLY A 79 8.81 -17.03 -3.05
C GLY A 79 8.78 -15.50 -3.21
N PRO A 80 8.04 -14.78 -2.36
CA PRO A 80 7.85 -13.34 -2.52
C PRO A 80 9.17 -12.58 -2.42
N GLU A 81 9.24 -11.40 -3.02
CA GLU A 81 10.45 -10.60 -2.97
C GLU A 81 10.53 -9.78 -1.68
N LEU A 82 11.72 -9.78 -1.08
CA LEU A 82 12.08 -8.96 0.07
C LEU A 82 13.01 -7.84 -0.39
N TYR A 83 12.67 -6.59 -0.05
CA TYR A 83 13.51 -5.42 -0.25
C TYR A 83 13.89 -4.84 1.10
N GLN A 84 15.18 -4.58 1.30
CA GLN A 84 15.69 -3.87 2.48
C GLN A 84 16.16 -2.48 2.04
N LEU A 85 15.36 -1.47 2.35
CA LEU A 85 15.49 -0.14 1.79
C LEU A 85 16.01 0.84 2.84
N THR A 86 16.98 1.65 2.44
CA THR A 86 17.41 2.84 3.20
C THR A 86 16.93 4.08 2.46
N LEU A 87 15.84 4.69 2.96
CA LEU A 87 15.23 5.90 2.39
C LEU A 87 15.74 7.15 3.12
N SER A 88 15.83 8.28 2.44
CA SER A 88 16.21 9.55 3.08
C SER A 88 15.13 10.09 4.02
N ALA A 89 13.86 9.78 3.74
CA ALA A 89 12.69 10.07 4.56
C ALA A 89 11.52 9.18 4.11
N LEU A 90 10.52 8.99 4.96
CA LEU A 90 9.21 8.50 4.52
C LEU A 90 8.46 9.66 3.86
N THR A 91 7.93 9.40 2.67
CA THR A 91 7.05 10.33 1.96
C THR A 91 5.59 10.06 2.33
N ASP A 92 4.67 10.86 1.83
CA ASP A 92 3.26 10.79 2.26
C ASP A 92 2.53 9.53 1.77
N TYR A 93 2.96 8.93 0.65
CA TYR A 93 2.27 7.83 -0.01
C TYR A 93 3.18 6.65 -0.34
N VAL A 94 2.58 5.46 -0.26
CA VAL A 94 3.07 4.22 -0.85
C VAL A 94 2.21 3.91 -2.07
N TYR A 95 2.86 3.49 -3.15
CA TYR A 95 2.22 3.08 -4.40
C TYR A 95 2.63 1.66 -4.74
N ILE A 96 1.67 0.87 -5.26
CA ILE A 96 1.93 -0.42 -5.88
C ILE A 96 1.35 -0.35 -7.29
N VAL A 97 2.15 -0.75 -8.27
CA VAL A 97 1.82 -0.74 -9.70
C VAL A 97 1.78 -2.19 -10.14
N THR A 98 0.69 -2.65 -10.76
CA THR A 98 0.52 -4.06 -11.15
C THR A 98 -0.08 -4.20 -12.53
N TRP A 99 0.19 -5.34 -13.15
CA TRP A 99 -0.42 -5.79 -14.39
C TRP A 99 -0.44 -7.31 -14.46
N SER A 100 -1.45 -7.89 -15.12
CA SER A 100 -1.69 -9.33 -15.13
C SER A 100 -1.19 -10.00 -16.42
N ASP A 101 -1.35 -11.32 -16.52
CA ASP A 101 -1.24 -12.06 -17.79
C ASP A 101 -2.61 -12.37 -18.42
N GLU A 102 -3.70 -11.91 -17.82
CA GLU A 102 -5.06 -12.24 -18.24
C GLU A 102 -5.28 -13.76 -18.43
N ALA A 103 -4.73 -14.62 -17.55
CA ALA A 103 -4.76 -16.07 -17.77
C ALA A 103 -5.51 -16.89 -16.72
N VAL A 104 -5.18 -16.77 -15.42
CA VAL A 104 -5.77 -17.65 -14.39
C VAL A 104 -6.17 -16.89 -13.15
N TYR A 105 -5.21 -16.25 -12.50
CA TYR A 105 -5.40 -15.55 -11.24
C TYR A 105 -4.60 -14.26 -11.25
N GLN A 106 -5.09 -13.30 -10.48
CA GLN A 106 -4.49 -11.99 -10.37
C GLN A 106 -4.70 -11.45 -8.96
N GLY A 107 -3.78 -10.61 -8.50
CA GLY A 107 -3.89 -9.98 -7.20
C GLY A 107 -2.57 -9.47 -6.66
N ALA A 108 -2.63 -8.46 -5.80
CA ALA A 108 -1.46 -7.90 -5.13
C ALA A 108 -1.49 -8.17 -3.62
N LEU A 109 -0.35 -8.55 -3.05
CA LEU A 109 -0.19 -8.80 -1.62
C LEU A 109 1.14 -8.24 -1.13
N ALA A 110 1.12 -7.43 -0.08
CA ALA A 110 2.32 -6.77 0.43
C ALA A 110 2.28 -6.49 1.93
N GLY A 111 3.45 -6.49 2.55
CA GLY A 111 3.71 -5.99 3.89
C GLY A 111 4.94 -5.07 3.89
N PHE A 112 4.77 -3.87 4.42
CA PHE A 112 5.83 -2.88 4.59
C PHE A 112 6.09 -2.72 6.08
N GLN A 113 7.29 -3.08 6.53
CA GLN A 113 7.73 -2.82 7.89
C GLN A 113 8.34 -1.42 7.95
N LEU A 114 7.53 -0.45 8.39
CA LEU A 114 7.97 0.93 8.61
C LEU A 114 8.48 1.07 10.06
N PRO A 115 9.28 2.12 10.39
CA PRO A 115 9.78 2.35 11.74
C PRO A 115 8.69 2.52 12.81
N ASN A 116 7.49 2.90 12.39
CA ASN A 116 6.37 3.29 13.24
C ASN A 116 5.19 2.30 13.20
N GLY A 117 5.31 1.21 12.45
CA GLY A 117 4.27 0.18 12.36
C GLY A 117 4.29 -0.53 11.01
N PRO A 118 3.65 -1.70 10.91
CA PRO A 118 3.48 -2.35 9.63
C PRO A 118 2.38 -1.64 8.82
N LEU A 119 2.64 -1.40 7.53
CA LEU A 119 1.58 -1.13 6.57
C LEU A 119 1.29 -2.43 5.82
N LEU A 120 0.06 -2.93 5.88
CA LEU A 120 -0.34 -4.18 5.24
C LEU A 120 -1.30 -3.91 4.08
N SER A 121 -1.16 -4.67 2.99
CA SER A 121 -2.11 -4.62 1.88
C SER A 121 -3.53 -4.95 2.35
N GLY A 122 -4.51 -4.24 1.81
CA GLY A 122 -5.93 -4.44 2.13
C GLY A 122 -6.32 -4.09 3.57
N THR A 123 -5.49 -3.31 4.26
CA THR A 123 -5.78 -2.71 5.57
C THR A 123 -5.65 -1.19 5.50
N GLY A 124 -6.49 -0.46 6.24
CA GLY A 124 -6.53 1.01 6.16
C GLY A 124 -7.16 1.51 4.85
N ALA A 125 -6.80 2.73 4.43
CA ALA A 125 -7.45 3.48 3.36
C ALA A 125 -6.82 3.26 1.97
N TRP A 126 -6.55 1.99 1.60
CA TRP A 126 -6.10 1.67 0.25
C TRP A 126 -7.13 2.11 -0.79
N ARG A 127 -6.64 2.58 -1.94
CA ARG A 127 -7.44 2.91 -3.11
C ARG A 127 -6.75 2.37 -4.35
N VAL A 128 -7.53 2.10 -5.40
CA VAL A 128 -7.01 1.67 -6.70
C VAL A 128 -7.45 2.63 -7.79
N PHE A 129 -6.59 2.80 -8.79
CA PHE A 129 -6.92 3.41 -10.07
C PHE A 129 -6.68 2.37 -11.17
N ALA A 130 -7.75 2.01 -11.87
CA ALA A 130 -7.65 1.24 -13.11
C ALA A 130 -7.38 2.21 -14.26
N THR A 131 -6.23 2.05 -14.93
CA THR A 131 -5.77 3.05 -15.91
C THR A 131 -6.42 2.89 -17.29
N GLY A 132 -7.12 1.77 -17.52
CA GLY A 132 -7.70 1.40 -18.82
C GLY A 132 -6.66 1.10 -19.89
N ARG A 133 -5.41 0.84 -19.50
CA ARG A 133 -4.30 0.50 -20.39
C ARG A 133 -3.90 -0.95 -20.17
N ASP A 134 -3.83 -1.69 -21.27
CA ASP A 134 -3.37 -3.06 -21.25
C ASP A 134 -1.83 -3.14 -21.15
N ARG A 135 -1.36 -4.09 -20.34
CA ARG A 135 0.04 -4.50 -20.17
C ARG A 135 0.04 -5.99 -19.85
N ASP A 136 0.76 -6.78 -20.63
CA ASP A 136 0.84 -8.22 -20.44
C ASP A 136 2.13 -8.57 -19.69
N SER A 137 1.99 -9.19 -18.53
CA SER A 137 3.13 -9.65 -17.73
C SER A 137 3.97 -10.72 -18.45
N ASN A 138 3.44 -11.47 -19.41
CA ASN A 138 4.24 -12.40 -20.20
C ASN A 138 5.16 -11.69 -21.20
N VAL A 139 4.91 -10.41 -21.49
CA VAL A 139 5.67 -9.61 -22.46
C VAL A 139 6.74 -8.80 -21.74
N GLU A 140 8.01 -9.09 -22.03
CA GLU A 140 9.14 -8.38 -21.40
C GLU A 140 9.08 -6.85 -21.62
N GLY A 141 8.67 -6.42 -22.82
CA GLY A 141 8.54 -5.00 -23.18
C GLY A 141 7.43 -4.26 -22.43
N ASP A 142 6.51 -4.97 -21.79
CA ASP A 142 5.46 -4.38 -20.96
C ASP A 142 5.90 -4.24 -19.49
N THR A 143 7.12 -4.66 -19.15
CA THR A 143 7.67 -4.45 -17.82
C THR A 143 7.92 -2.96 -17.57
N LEU A 144 7.33 -2.43 -16.49
CA LEU A 144 7.60 -1.08 -16.02
C LEU A 144 8.88 -1.02 -15.19
N THR A 145 9.68 0.02 -15.42
CA THR A 145 10.94 0.29 -14.70
C THR A 145 10.95 1.69 -14.10
N ALA A 146 12.02 2.02 -13.37
CA ALA A 146 12.23 3.38 -12.87
C ALA A 146 12.24 4.45 -13.98
N ALA A 147 12.60 4.10 -15.21
CA ALA A 147 12.59 5.04 -16.35
C ALA A 147 11.16 5.44 -16.76
N ASP A 148 10.17 4.59 -16.49
CA ASP A 148 8.76 4.78 -16.89
C ASP A 148 7.96 5.61 -15.88
N VAL A 149 8.55 5.90 -14.71
CA VAL A 149 7.88 6.64 -13.63
C VAL A 149 7.39 8.01 -14.12
N ALA A 150 8.26 8.77 -14.79
CA ALA A 150 7.93 10.13 -15.23
C ALA A 150 7.01 10.18 -16.45
N THR A 151 7.07 9.18 -17.33
CA THR A 151 6.41 9.21 -18.65
C THR A 151 5.15 8.34 -18.72
N ILE A 152 5.00 7.37 -17.83
CA ILE A 152 3.89 6.41 -17.83
C ILE A 152 3.15 6.45 -16.49
N ILE A 153 3.82 6.17 -15.38
CA ILE A 153 3.16 5.94 -14.08
C ILE A 153 2.61 7.25 -13.48
N ASN A 154 3.45 8.26 -13.30
CA ASN A 154 3.03 9.53 -12.70
C ASN A 154 1.96 10.26 -13.53
N PRO A 155 1.99 10.23 -14.88
CA PRO A 155 0.87 10.72 -15.68
C PRO A 155 -0.47 10.03 -15.36
N GLN A 156 -0.50 8.72 -15.10
CA GLN A 156 -1.72 8.04 -14.67
C GLN A 156 -2.17 8.49 -13.27
N ILE A 157 -1.22 8.69 -12.34
CA ILE A 157 -1.52 9.23 -11.01
C ILE A 157 -2.17 10.62 -11.09
N LEU A 158 -1.69 11.48 -12.00
CA LEU A 158 -2.29 12.80 -12.23
C LEU A 158 -3.71 12.71 -12.80
N ILE A 159 -3.97 11.80 -13.74
CA ILE A 159 -5.33 11.55 -14.27
C ILE A 159 -6.27 11.13 -13.13
N ALA A 160 -5.81 10.19 -12.30
CA ALA A 160 -6.58 9.68 -11.18
C ALA A 160 -6.87 10.76 -10.13
N ASN A 161 -5.90 11.63 -9.84
CA ASN A 161 -6.07 12.77 -8.93
C ASN A 161 -7.08 13.80 -9.45
N ALA A 162 -7.17 13.97 -10.76
CA ALA A 162 -8.11 14.88 -11.39
C ALA A 162 -9.51 14.29 -11.57
N ASN A 163 -9.73 13.02 -11.21
CA ASN A 163 -10.94 12.27 -11.55
C ASN A 163 -11.29 12.37 -13.05
N ALA A 164 -10.25 12.33 -13.90
CA ALA A 164 -10.34 12.65 -15.32
C ALA A 164 -10.14 11.42 -16.23
N GLY A 165 -10.23 10.21 -15.65
CA GLY A 165 -10.12 8.97 -16.40
C GLY A 165 -11.25 8.82 -17.44
N GLY A 166 -10.89 8.33 -18.62
CA GLY A 166 -11.83 8.11 -19.73
C GLY A 166 -12.53 6.75 -19.70
N PRO A 167 -13.15 6.33 -20.82
CA PRO A 167 -13.72 5.00 -20.95
C PRO A 167 -12.69 3.89 -20.64
N GLY A 168 -13.08 2.90 -19.85
CA GLY A 168 -12.22 1.78 -19.44
C GLY A 168 -11.37 2.04 -18.20
N THR A 169 -11.45 3.22 -17.58
CA THR A 169 -10.77 3.51 -16.31
C THR A 169 -11.76 3.50 -15.14
N SER A 170 -11.26 3.54 -13.91
CA SER A 170 -12.09 3.75 -12.71
C SER A 170 -12.51 5.22 -12.49
N ILE A 171 -12.32 6.10 -13.49
CA ILE A 171 -12.42 7.58 -13.43
C ILE A 171 -11.34 8.23 -12.54
N GLY A 172 -11.16 7.73 -11.33
CA GLY A 172 -10.19 8.19 -10.34
C GLY A 172 -9.91 7.11 -9.30
N TRP A 173 -9.37 7.53 -8.15
CA TRP A 173 -9.04 6.62 -7.06
C TRP A 173 -10.30 6.08 -6.38
N VAL A 174 -10.65 4.83 -6.62
CA VAL A 174 -11.79 4.18 -5.97
C VAL A 174 -11.34 3.40 -4.73
N ASP A 175 -12.12 3.51 -3.66
CA ASP A 175 -11.99 2.69 -2.45
C ASP A 175 -12.80 1.38 -2.56
N GLU A 176 -12.91 0.63 -1.46
CA GLU A 176 -13.63 -0.64 -1.42
C GLU A 176 -15.16 -0.52 -1.60
N PHE A 177 -15.68 0.71 -1.50
CA PHE A 177 -17.09 1.02 -1.73
C PHE A 177 -17.34 1.60 -3.14
N GLY A 178 -16.29 1.70 -3.97
CA GLY A 178 -16.36 2.30 -5.29
C GLY A 178 -16.49 3.83 -5.25
N MET A 179 -16.08 4.46 -4.14
CA MET A 179 -16.20 5.89 -3.94
C MET A 179 -14.87 6.60 -4.25
N LEU A 180 -14.98 7.74 -4.93
CA LEU A 180 -13.87 8.66 -5.17
C LEU A 180 -13.58 9.48 -3.89
N PRO A 181 -12.38 10.12 -3.76
CA PRO A 181 -12.02 10.86 -2.55
C PRO A 181 -12.92 12.07 -2.24
N ASN A 182 -13.66 12.58 -3.23
CA ASN A 182 -14.66 13.63 -3.10
C ASN A 182 -16.07 13.07 -2.74
N ASN A 183 -16.16 11.80 -2.36
CA ASN A 183 -17.38 11.10 -1.98
C ASN A 183 -18.45 11.05 -3.10
N THR A 184 -18.02 11.03 -4.36
CA THR A 184 -18.87 10.70 -5.51
C THR A 184 -18.59 9.29 -6.00
N PRO A 185 -19.56 8.57 -6.59
CA PRO A 185 -19.31 7.24 -7.17
C PRO A 185 -18.26 7.30 -8.28
N GLY A 186 -17.32 6.36 -8.26
CA GLY A 186 -16.42 6.05 -9.37
C GLY A 186 -16.99 4.94 -10.26
N LEU A 187 -16.13 4.37 -11.10
CA LEU A 187 -16.42 3.10 -11.78
C LEU A 187 -15.64 1.98 -11.10
N GLY A 188 -16.31 0.86 -10.87
CA GLY A 188 -15.76 -0.26 -10.12
C GLY A 188 -15.43 0.05 -8.65
N ALA A 189 -14.68 -0.84 -8.02
CA ALA A 189 -14.23 -0.71 -6.64
C ALA A 189 -12.89 -1.43 -6.40
N LEU A 190 -12.18 -1.04 -5.34
CA LEU A 190 -11.09 -1.85 -4.77
C LEU A 190 -11.67 -3.15 -4.22
N ALA A 191 -11.24 -4.28 -4.76
CA ALA A 191 -11.59 -5.59 -4.25
C ALA A 191 -10.60 -6.02 -3.17
N LEU A 192 -11.13 -6.50 -2.05
CA LEU A 192 -10.33 -7.11 -0.98
C LEU A 192 -10.62 -8.60 -0.90
N GLY A 193 -9.61 -9.40 -1.23
CA GLY A 193 -9.68 -10.86 -1.25
C GLY A 193 -9.47 -11.49 0.13
N ALA A 194 -9.03 -12.74 0.10
CA ALA A 194 -8.70 -13.50 1.29
C ALA A 194 -7.53 -12.89 2.08
N PHE A 195 -7.51 -13.15 3.38
CA PHE A 195 -6.33 -12.91 4.21
C PHE A 195 -5.18 -13.84 3.83
N ASN A 196 -3.95 -13.44 4.13
CA ASN A 196 -2.76 -14.29 4.00
C ASN A 196 -2.64 -15.33 5.14
N SER A 197 -3.76 -15.95 5.49
CA SER A 197 -3.89 -16.97 6.52
C SER A 197 -4.73 -18.12 5.99
N PRO A 198 -4.51 -19.38 6.40
CA PRO A 198 -5.33 -20.50 5.93
C PRO A 198 -6.84 -20.19 6.07
N PRO A 199 -7.64 -20.43 5.01
CA PRO A 199 -7.31 -21.19 3.81
C PRO A 199 -6.52 -20.40 2.74
N GLY A 200 -6.38 -19.08 2.86
CA GLY A 200 -5.51 -18.27 1.99
C GLY A 200 -6.12 -17.92 0.63
N PHE A 201 -5.27 -17.50 -0.31
CA PHE A 201 -5.67 -17.16 -1.68
C PHE A 201 -6.27 -18.36 -2.38
N GLN A 202 -7.46 -18.16 -2.99
CA GLN A 202 -8.27 -19.22 -3.62
C GLN A 202 -8.49 -20.46 -2.72
N GLY A 203 -8.41 -20.28 -1.40
CA GLY A 203 -8.66 -21.32 -0.41
C GLY A 203 -7.56 -22.36 -0.22
N ILE A 204 -6.36 -22.14 -0.77
CA ILE A 204 -5.27 -23.14 -0.69
C ILE A 204 -3.92 -22.52 -0.28
N TRP A 205 -3.63 -21.28 -0.67
CA TRP A 205 -2.25 -20.78 -0.64
C TRP A 205 -2.04 -19.60 0.30
N THR A 206 -1.00 -19.68 1.12
CA THR A 206 -0.47 -18.55 1.90
C THR A 206 0.94 -18.22 1.44
N VAL A 207 1.24 -16.94 1.32
CA VAL A 207 2.55 -16.42 0.96
C VAL A 207 3.40 -16.28 2.22
N GLN A 208 4.58 -16.92 2.24
CA GLN A 208 5.46 -16.88 3.42
C GLN A 208 6.07 -15.49 3.61
N GLY A 209 6.25 -15.06 4.86
CA GLY A 209 6.93 -13.80 5.20
C GLY A 209 6.13 -12.52 4.93
N ILE A 210 4.89 -12.63 4.44
CA ILE A 210 3.90 -11.55 4.50
C ILE A 210 2.97 -11.80 5.69
N SER A 211 2.60 -10.74 6.42
CA SER A 211 1.74 -10.85 7.62
C SER A 211 0.41 -11.55 7.29
N PRO A 212 -0.08 -12.46 8.16
CA PRO A 212 -1.38 -13.10 7.99
C PRO A 212 -2.57 -12.15 7.95
N ASN A 213 -2.42 -10.93 8.49
CA ASN A 213 -3.45 -9.90 8.48
C ASN A 213 -3.50 -9.11 7.15
N SER A 214 -2.55 -9.32 6.24
CA SER A 214 -2.58 -8.71 4.91
C SER A 214 -3.65 -9.38 4.06
N ARG A 215 -4.29 -8.63 3.17
CA ARG A 215 -5.28 -9.16 2.22
C ARG A 215 -4.83 -8.92 0.79
N TRP A 216 -5.23 -9.83 -0.09
CA TRP A 216 -5.09 -9.65 -1.53
C TRP A 216 -5.93 -8.47 -1.99
N MET A 217 -5.38 -7.64 -2.87
CA MET A 217 -6.05 -6.48 -3.44
C MET A 217 -6.13 -6.63 -4.96
N TRP A 218 -7.26 -6.24 -5.54
CA TRP A 218 -7.43 -6.10 -6.98
C TRP A 218 -8.45 -5.01 -7.33
N TYR A 219 -8.70 -4.75 -8.61
CA TYR A 219 -9.79 -3.91 -9.06
C TYR A 219 -10.97 -4.77 -9.53
N ASN A 220 -12.19 -4.39 -9.14
CA ASN A 220 -13.41 -4.98 -9.65
C ASN A 220 -14.17 -3.93 -10.46
N GLU A 221 -14.23 -4.09 -11.78
CA GLU A 221 -14.89 -3.12 -12.67
C GLU A 221 -16.41 -3.09 -12.52
N ASP A 222 -17.02 -4.21 -12.09
CA ASP A 222 -18.46 -4.33 -11.90
C ASP A 222 -18.78 -5.18 -10.65
N PRO A 223 -18.67 -4.60 -9.45
CA PRO A 223 -18.91 -5.31 -8.20
C PRO A 223 -20.33 -5.87 -8.05
N ALA A 224 -21.28 -5.44 -8.88
CA ALA A 224 -22.64 -5.96 -8.87
C ALA A 224 -22.75 -7.33 -9.57
N ASN A 225 -21.89 -7.60 -10.56
CA ASN A 225 -21.96 -8.80 -11.39
C ASN A 225 -20.71 -9.69 -11.28
N ILE A 226 -19.57 -9.15 -10.81
CA ILE A 226 -18.31 -9.87 -10.66
C ILE A 226 -18.13 -10.25 -9.20
N SER A 227 -18.28 -11.54 -8.92
CA SER A 227 -18.18 -12.07 -7.56
C SER A 227 -16.73 -12.22 -7.10
N ASN A 228 -15.83 -12.54 -8.04
CA ASN A 228 -14.42 -12.81 -7.75
C ASN A 228 -13.51 -12.18 -8.82
N PRO A 229 -13.03 -10.94 -8.59
CA PRO A 229 -12.15 -10.24 -9.54
C PRO A 229 -10.71 -10.74 -9.51
N PHE A 230 -10.39 -11.77 -8.73
CA PHE A 230 -9.04 -12.36 -8.60
C PHE A 230 -8.85 -13.57 -9.52
N VAL A 231 -9.82 -13.90 -10.36
CA VAL A 231 -9.80 -15.04 -11.29
C VAL A 231 -10.03 -14.51 -12.69
N TYR A 232 -9.22 -14.94 -13.64
CA TYR A 232 -9.47 -14.71 -15.05
C TYR A 232 -10.60 -15.62 -15.55
N GLY A 233 -11.61 -15.07 -16.22
CA GLY A 233 -12.72 -15.87 -16.72
C GLY A 233 -13.93 -15.06 -17.18
N PRO A 234 -15.05 -15.75 -17.51
CA PRO A 234 -16.21 -15.17 -18.18
C PRO A 234 -17.04 -14.18 -17.33
N GLU A 235 -16.63 -13.94 -16.07
CA GLU A 235 -17.29 -12.97 -15.19
C GLU A 235 -16.92 -11.51 -15.55
N GLY A 236 -15.87 -11.24 -16.35
CA GLY A 236 -15.53 -9.90 -16.85
C GLY A 236 -15.23 -9.88 -18.37
N PRO A 237 -15.77 -8.98 -19.21
CA PRO A 237 -15.75 -9.17 -20.67
C PRO A 237 -14.45 -8.88 -21.45
N ASP A 238 -13.43 -8.20 -20.93
CA ASP A 238 -12.35 -7.66 -21.82
C ASP A 238 -10.94 -7.62 -21.19
N GLY A 239 -10.55 -8.58 -20.36
CA GLY A 239 -9.18 -8.60 -19.80
C GLY A 239 -8.84 -7.38 -18.93
N HIS A 240 -9.84 -6.60 -18.48
CA HIS A 240 -9.73 -5.43 -17.61
C HIS A 240 -8.70 -4.34 -18.01
N LYS A 241 -7.94 -4.50 -19.12
CA LYS A 241 -6.82 -3.65 -19.53
C LYS A 241 -5.95 -3.31 -18.33
N GLU A 242 -5.35 -4.36 -17.77
CA GLU A 242 -4.87 -4.33 -16.39
C GLU A 242 -3.48 -3.70 -16.31
N PHE A 243 -3.48 -2.39 -16.25
CA PHE A 243 -2.45 -1.64 -15.55
C PHE A 243 -3.14 -0.92 -14.39
N LEU A 244 -2.95 -1.44 -13.17
CA LEU A 244 -3.53 -0.92 -11.94
C LEU A 244 -2.48 -0.17 -11.13
N ILE A 245 -2.93 0.87 -10.44
CA ILE A 245 -2.11 1.57 -9.44
C ILE A 245 -2.90 1.57 -8.14
N PHE A 246 -2.34 0.97 -7.11
CA PHE A 246 -2.82 1.07 -5.74
C PHE A 246 -2.05 2.18 -5.02
N ARG A 247 -2.71 2.86 -4.10
CA ARG A 247 -2.05 3.79 -3.18
C ARG A 247 -2.68 3.79 -1.82
N THR A 248 -1.91 4.20 -0.83
CA THR A 248 -2.39 4.56 0.50
C THR A 248 -1.54 5.67 1.09
N SER A 249 -2.15 6.52 1.91
CA SER A 249 -1.45 7.55 2.67
C SER A 249 -0.81 6.93 3.90
N LEU A 250 0.50 7.11 4.07
CA LEU A 250 1.17 6.69 5.29
C LEU A 250 0.58 7.39 6.51
N ARG A 251 0.19 8.66 6.37
CA ARG A 251 -0.45 9.38 7.48
C ARG A 251 -1.76 8.74 7.93
N GLU A 252 -2.63 8.38 6.98
CA GLU A 252 -3.93 7.76 7.30
C GLU A 252 -3.74 6.42 8.03
N VAL A 253 -2.73 5.66 7.65
CA VAL A 253 -2.40 4.36 8.27
C VAL A 253 -1.85 4.56 9.68
N LEU A 254 -0.93 5.51 9.87
CA LEU A 254 -0.27 5.74 11.15
C LEU A 254 -1.17 6.42 12.18
N ASP A 255 -2.03 7.34 11.74
CA ASP A 255 -3.01 7.99 12.61
C ASP A 255 -4.11 6.99 13.07
N SER A 256 -4.34 5.90 12.31
CA SER A 256 -5.31 4.86 12.67
C SER A 256 -4.86 3.89 13.77
N GLU A 257 -3.55 3.80 14.04
CA GLU A 257 -2.99 2.93 15.09
C GLU A 257 -2.82 3.63 16.45
N ILE A 258 -3.05 4.93 16.55
CA ILE A 258 -3.05 5.64 17.84
C ILE A 258 -4.43 5.42 18.49
N PRO A 259 -4.55 4.67 19.60
CA PRO A 259 -5.82 4.61 20.33
C PRO A 259 -6.17 6.04 20.73
N GLU A 260 -7.37 6.50 20.38
CA GLU A 260 -7.80 7.83 20.77
C GLU A 260 -7.53 8.06 22.27
N PRO A 261 -7.12 9.27 22.70
CA PRO A 261 -6.71 9.58 24.08
C PRO A 261 -7.78 9.34 25.16
N ALA A 262 -8.96 8.81 24.79
CA ALA A 262 -9.93 8.24 25.72
C ALA A 262 -9.32 7.17 26.66
N SER A 263 -8.30 6.41 26.22
CA SER A 263 -7.64 5.40 27.07
C SER A 263 -6.71 5.99 28.13
N LEU A 264 -6.03 7.10 27.83
CA LEU A 264 -5.14 7.80 28.79
C LEU A 264 -5.94 8.57 29.84
N THR A 265 -7.10 9.09 29.47
CA THR A 265 -8.00 9.81 30.38
C THR A 265 -8.59 8.89 31.45
N LEU A 266 -8.88 7.63 31.11
CA LEU A 266 -9.36 6.62 32.06
C LEU A 266 -8.28 6.15 33.06
N VAL A 267 -7.03 6.04 32.63
CA VAL A 267 -5.91 5.67 33.52
C VAL A 267 -5.57 6.82 34.48
N LEU A 268 -5.52 8.06 34.00
CA LEU A 268 -5.28 9.24 34.85
C LEU A 268 -6.46 9.53 35.80
N GLY A 269 -7.69 9.39 35.32
CA GLY A 269 -8.90 9.52 36.14
C GLY A 269 -9.01 8.45 37.23
N GLY A 270 -8.66 7.20 36.91
CA GLY A 270 -8.64 6.08 37.87
C GLY A 270 -7.61 6.27 38.98
N VAL A 271 -6.40 6.73 38.66
CA VAL A 271 -5.34 7.00 39.65
C VAL A 271 -5.71 8.17 40.56
N LEU A 272 -6.27 9.26 40.01
CA LEU A 272 -6.75 10.40 40.81
C LEU A 272 -7.90 10.02 41.76
N ALA A 273 -8.85 9.20 41.31
CA ALA A 273 -9.95 8.72 42.15
C ALA A 273 -9.46 7.81 43.29
N LEU A 274 -8.44 6.97 43.04
CA LEU A 274 -7.80 6.12 44.06
C LEU A 274 -7.00 6.94 45.09
N VAL A 275 -6.31 8.00 44.67
CA VAL A 275 -5.58 8.91 45.57
C VAL A 275 -6.56 9.72 46.43
N GLN A 276 -7.67 10.21 45.86
CA GLN A 276 -8.69 10.93 46.62
C GLN A 276 -9.40 10.03 47.65
N ARG A 277 -9.72 8.78 47.30
CA ARG A 277 -10.29 7.80 48.25
C ARG A 277 -9.35 7.48 49.41
N ARG A 278 -8.03 7.43 49.19
CA ARG A 278 -7.05 7.19 50.26
C ARG A 278 -6.93 8.38 51.24
N ARG A 279 -7.10 9.62 50.77
CA ARG A 279 -7.08 10.82 51.63
C ARG A 279 -8.33 10.91 52.50
N ALA A 280 -9.52 10.61 51.96
CA ALA A 280 -10.77 10.64 52.73
C ALA A 280 -10.78 9.64 53.90
N ARG A 281 -10.18 8.45 53.75
CA ARG A 281 -10.10 7.43 54.82
C ARG A 281 -9.13 7.77 55.95
N ARG A 282 -8.18 8.69 55.75
CA ARG A 282 -7.26 9.14 56.81
C ARG A 282 -7.82 10.28 57.66
N ALA A 283 -8.89 10.95 57.22
CA ALA A 283 -9.54 12.02 57.96
C ALA A 283 -10.66 11.53 58.92
N LEU A 284 -10.88 10.21 58.99
CA LEU A 284 -11.92 9.55 59.80
C LEU A 284 -11.34 8.66 60.92
N LYS A 285 -10.07 8.87 61.26
CA LYS A 285 -9.40 8.32 62.45
C LYS A 285 -8.80 9.46 63.23
#